data_AF-A0A2G2D6M9-F1
#
_entry.id   AF-A0A2G2D6M9-F1
#
_cell.length_a   1.000
_cell.length_b   1.000
_cell.length_c   1.000
_cell.angle_alpha   90.00
_cell.angle_beta   90.00
_cell.angle_gamma   90.00
#
_symmetry.space_group_name_H-M   'P 1'
#
loop_
_entity.id
_entity.type
_entity.pdbx_description
1 polymer ?
#
loop_
_entity_poly.entity_id
_entity_poly.type
_entity_poly.pdbx_seq_one_letter_code
_entity_poly.pdbx_strand_id
1 'polypeptide(L)' 'MDRTYGLSNGTARNTMREPNAKGEHAIAAALGTRPHLLWRSRYRPSGQRRSPQNWTRVPTLVQRRNERAA' A
#
# COMPACT_ATOMS: atom_id res chain seq x y z
N MET A 1 -2.58 -13.44 5.33
CA MET A 1 -2.08 -12.47 4.33
C MET A 1 -0.63 -12.10 4.60
N ASP A 2 -0.29 -11.16 5.50
CA ASP A 2 1.11 -10.70 5.64
C ASP A 2 2.13 -11.84 5.88
N ARG A 3 1.86 -12.72 6.85
CA ARG A 3 2.71 -13.89 7.14
C ARG A 3 2.83 -14.87 5.97
N THR A 4 1.76 -15.03 5.20
CA THR A 4 1.70 -15.92 4.03
C THR A 4 2.62 -15.47 2.90
N TYR A 5 2.86 -14.16 2.79
CA TYR A 5 3.70 -13.54 1.77
C TYR A 5 5.04 -13.02 2.32
N GLY A 6 5.42 -13.42 3.54
CA GLY A 6 6.69 -13.01 4.16
C GLY A 6 6.78 -11.50 4.44
N LEU A 7 5.65 -10.81 4.60
CA LEU A 7 5.61 -9.38 4.88
C LEU A 7 5.57 -9.10 6.39
N SER A 8 6.14 -7.95 6.78
CA SER A 8 5.98 -7.43 8.14
C SER A 8 4.51 -7.26 8.49
N ASN A 9 4.16 -7.47 9.76
CA ASN A 9 2.77 -7.41 10.20
C ASN A 9 2.17 -6.02 9.93
N GLY A 10 1.02 -5.97 9.26
CA GLY A 10 0.35 -4.73 8.87
C GLY A 10 0.81 -4.16 7.53
N THR A 11 1.71 -4.81 6.80
CA THR A 11 2.19 -4.32 5.49
C THR A 11 1.07 -4.25 4.46
N ALA A 12 0.27 -5.31 4.29
CA ALA A 12 -0.87 -5.31 3.37
C ALA A 12 -1.91 -4.24 3.77
N ARG A 13 -2.14 -4.06 5.08
CA ARG A 13 -3.01 -2.99 5.58
C ARG A 13 -2.48 -1.60 5.23
N ASN A 14 -1.20 -1.35 5.46
CA ASN A 14 -0.57 -0.07 5.18
C ASN A 14 -0.55 0.22 3.67
N THR A 15 -0.42 -0.80 2.85
CA THR A 15 -0.42 -0.70 1.38
C THR A 15 -1.72 -0.08 0.81
N MET A 16 -2.84 -0.28 1.50
CA MET A 16 -4.11 0.36 1.12
C MET A 16 -4.05 1.89 1.25
N ARG A 17 -3.22 2.40 2.16
CA ARG A 17 -3.06 3.84 2.43
C ARG A 17 -1.84 4.42 1.72
N GLU A 18 -0.74 3.68 1.75
CA GLU A 18 0.58 4.12 1.29
C GLU A 18 1.05 3.26 0.11
N PRO A 19 1.75 3.84 -0.88
CA PRO A 19 2.38 3.09 -1.97
C PRO A 19 3.42 2.11 -1.47
N ASN A 20 3.14 0.82 -1.61
CA ASN A 20 4.05 -0.24 -1.21
C ASN A 20 4.01 -1.38 -2.22
N ALA A 21 5.02 -1.45 -3.08
CA ALA A 21 5.08 -2.44 -4.14
C ALA A 21 4.97 -3.89 -3.61
N LYS A 22 5.63 -4.21 -2.49
CA LYS A 22 5.61 -5.58 -1.93
C LYS A 22 4.20 -5.99 -1.48
N GLY A 23 3.51 -5.09 -0.79
CA GLY A 23 2.13 -5.35 -0.37
C GLY A 23 1.15 -5.34 -1.54
N GLU A 24 1.38 -4.50 -2.56
CA GLU A 24 0.53 -4.42 -3.76
C GLU A 24 0.59 -5.76 -4.51
N HIS A 25 1.81 -6.29 -4.69
CA HIS A 25 2.03 -7.60 -5.29
C HIS A 25 1.43 -8.75 -4.46
N ALA A 26 1.55 -8.72 -3.13
CA ALA A 26 0.99 -9.75 -2.27
C ALA A 26 -0.55 -9.78 -2.30
N ILE A 27 -1.20 -8.62 -2.27
CA ILE A 27 -2.66 -8.51 -2.38
C ILE A 27 -3.13 -8.93 -3.77
N ALA A 28 -2.43 -8.51 -4.84
CA ALA A 28 -2.77 -8.91 -6.20
C ALA A 28 -2.65 -10.42 -6.37
N ALA A 29 -1.56 -11.03 -5.87
CA ALA A 29 -1.36 -12.47 -5.87
C ALA A 29 -2.46 -13.20 -5.09
N ALA A 30 -2.84 -12.69 -3.92
CA ALA A 30 -3.90 -13.26 -3.09
C ALA A 30 -5.28 -13.24 -3.77
N LEU A 31 -5.54 -12.24 -4.61
CA LEU A 31 -6.78 -12.10 -5.37
C LEU A 31 -6.72 -12.77 -6.75
N GLY A 32 -5.57 -13.33 -7.16
CA GLY A 32 -5.37 -13.84 -8.51
C GLY A 32 -5.44 -12.75 -9.60
N THR A 33 -5.15 -11.49 -9.25
CA THR A 33 -5.20 -10.35 -10.17
C THR A 33 -3.82 -9.73 -10.37
N ARG A 34 -3.75 -8.64 -11.15
CA ARG A 34 -2.52 -7.88 -11.37
C ARG A 34 -2.59 -6.55 -10.62
N PRO A 35 -1.46 -6.05 -10.05
CA PRO A 35 -1.45 -4.80 -9.27
C PRO A 35 -2.01 -3.59 -10.03
N HIS A 36 -1.79 -3.52 -11.34
CA HIS A 36 -2.27 -2.39 -12.15
C HIS A 36 -3.79 -2.33 -12.31
N LEU A 37 -4.50 -3.44 -12.10
CA LEU A 37 -5.96 -3.47 -12.13
C LEU A 37 -6.55 -2.90 -10.84
N LEU A 38 -5.88 -3.14 -9.72
CA LEU A 38 -6.29 -2.66 -8.39
C LEU A 38 -5.89 -1.20 -8.18
N TRP A 39 -4.65 -0.84 -8.52
CA TRP A 39 -4.11 0.52 -8.31
C TRP A 39 -3.82 1.22 -9.63
N ARG A 40 -4.88 1.55 -10.37
CA ARG A 40 -4.80 2.29 -11.65
C ARG A 40 -4.14 3.66 -11.52
N SER A 41 -4.25 4.29 -10.35
CA SER A 41 -3.54 5.55 -10.07
C SER A 41 -2.03 5.35 -9.92
N ARG A 42 -1.60 4.17 -9.46
CA ARG A 42 -0.21 3.86 -9.13
C ARG A 42 0.56 3.19 -10.27
N TYR A 43 -0.14 2.51 -11.16
CA TYR A 43 0.43 1.80 -12.30
C TYR A 43 -0.12 2.34 -13.63
N ARG A 44 0.67 2.21 -14.69
CA ARG A 44 0.23 2.42 -16.07
C ARG A 44 -0.62 1.23 -16.53
N PRO A 45 -1.44 1.37 -17.59
CA PRO A 45 -2.16 0.24 -18.20
C PRO A 45 -1.22 -0.89 -18.66
N SER A 46 0.03 -0.57 -18.99
CA SER A 46 1.07 -1.55 -19.34
C SER A 46 1.55 -2.40 -18.16
N GLY A 47 1.10 -2.14 -16.93
CA GLY A 47 1.57 -2.81 -15.72
C GLY A 47 2.85 -2.24 -15.14
N GLN A 48 3.43 -1.21 -15.76
CA GLN A 48 4.61 -0.53 -15.24
C GLN A 48 4.21 0.45 -14.11
N ARG A 49 4.94 0.41 -13.00
CA ARG A 49 4.70 1.30 -11.87
C ARG A 49 5.03 2.75 -12.25
N ARG A 50 4.15 3.70 -11.91
CA ARG A 50 4.39 5.13 -12.15
C ARG A 50 5.40 5.64 -11.12
N SER A 51 6.41 6.35 -11.58
CA SER A 51 7.39 7.06 -10.75
C SER A 51 7.46 8.52 -11.20
N PRO A 52 7.49 9.51 -10.29
CA PRO A 52 7.36 9.37 -8.82
C PRO A 52 5.92 9.05 -8.39
N GLN A 53 5.78 8.39 -7.23
CA GLN A 53 4.47 8.19 -6.61
C GLN A 53 4.18 9.40 -5.71
N ASN A 54 3.38 10.36 -6.20
CA ASN A 54 2.95 11.48 -5.37
C ASN A 54 1.89 10.98 -4.37
N TRP A 55 2.30 10.75 -3.12
CA TRP A 55 1.40 10.36 -2.03
C TRP A 55 1.69 11.21 -0.80
N THR A 56 0.63 11.64 -0.14
CA THR A 56 0.73 12.38 1.11
C THR A 56 0.69 11.41 2.27
N ARG A 57 1.70 11.48 3.14
CA ARG A 57 1.72 10.67 4.36
C ARG A 57 0.59 11.11 5.28
N VAL A 58 -0.32 10.18 5.56
CA VAL A 58 -1.41 10.43 6.50
C VAL A 58 -0.90 10.12 7.92
N PRO A 59 -1.10 11.04 8.88
CA PRO A 59 -0.68 10.80 10.26
C PRO A 59 -1.33 9.53 10.82
N THR A 60 -0.54 8.74 11.54
CA THR A 60 -1.02 7.56 12.25
C THR A 60 -1.97 7.94 13.39
N LEU A 61 -2.79 7.00 13.87
CA LEU A 61 -3.70 7.25 15.00
C LEU A 61 -2.96 7.70 16.27
N VAL A 62 -1.75 7.16 16.49
CA VAL A 62 -0.89 7.54 17.62
C VAL A 62 -0.44 9.00 17.48
N GLN A 63 0.02 9.41 16.29
CA GLN A 63 0.41 10.80 16.03
C GLN A 63 -0.77 11.76 16.22
N ARG A 64 -1.95 11.43 15.69
CA ARG A 64 -3.17 12.24 15.87
C ARG A 64 -3.59 12.35 17.34
N ARG A 65 -3.38 11.28 18.13
CA ARG A 65 -3.67 11.30 19.57
C ARG A 65 -2.71 12.23 20.30
N ASN A 66 -1.42 12.20 19.97
CA ASN A 66 -0.42 13.06 20.57
C ASN A 66 -0.62 14.53 20.17
N GLU A 67 -0.97 14.81 18.92
CA GLU A 67 -1.31 16.16 18.42
C GLU A 67 -2.54 16.77 19.14
N ARG A 68 -3.51 15.95 19.57
CA ARG A 68 -4.66 16.40 20.36
C ARG A 68 -4.35 16.63 21.85
N ALA A 69 -3.24 16.07 22.33
CA ALA A 69 -2.82 16.17 23.72
C ALA A 69 -1.78 17.27 23.96
N ALA A 70 -1.31 17.91 22.88
CA ALA A 70 -0.41 19.07 22.87
C ALA A 70 -1.21 20.36 22.61
#